data_AF-A0A835GBA6-F1
#
_entry.id   AF-A0A835GBA6-F1
#
_cell.length_a   1.000
_cell.length_b   1.000
_cell.length_c   1.000
_cell.angle_alpha   90.00
_cell.angle_beta   90.00
_cell.angle_gamma   90.00
#
_symmetry.space_group_name_H-M   'P 1'
#
loop_
_entity.id
_entity.type
_entity.pdbx_description
1 polymer ?
#
loop_
_entity_poly.entity_id
_entity_poly.type
_entity_poly.pdbx_seq_one_letter_code
_entity_poly.pdbx_strand_id
1 'polypeptide(L)'
;MKVLVFAALCIVAVTGVPSQRVIGGSLVMVENHPSIASLQTWDWFTNMFWQACGGVHHKQSRHSYCRPLFTVSSGDNVSQWRIRIGTSFANTWGQQHLINRHIAHPLYSSRTLDHNIAILHSVTTFTFNNEARPGSIAGPNYHVADNQGVWAVGWGQIYQCSEPRSLVVK
;
A
#
# COMPACT_ATOMS: atom_id res chain seq x y z
N MET A 1 63.73 34.28 -17.60
CA MET A 1 62.33 34.26 -18.06
C MET A 1 61.93 32.83 -18.39
N LYS A 2 61.24 32.12 -17.49
CA LYS A 2 60.37 30.98 -17.82
C LYS A 2 59.24 30.92 -16.79
N VAL A 3 58.02 30.83 -17.31
CA VAL A 3 56.72 31.10 -16.70
C VAL A 3 56.25 29.89 -15.89
N LEU A 4 55.79 30.10 -14.66
CA LEU A 4 55.07 29.09 -13.88
C LEU A 4 53.58 29.18 -14.25
N VAL A 5 53.10 28.18 -14.99
CA VAL A 5 51.68 28.00 -15.31
C VAL A 5 51.02 27.29 -14.14
N PHE A 6 50.26 28.01 -13.32
CA PHE A 6 49.34 27.41 -12.34
C PHE A 6 48.08 26.96 -13.07
N ALA A 7 47.94 25.66 -13.32
CA ALA A 7 46.70 25.06 -13.78
C ALA A 7 45.74 24.91 -12.59
N ALA A 8 44.79 25.84 -12.46
CA ALA A 8 43.68 25.75 -11.52
C ALA A 8 42.64 24.74 -12.05
N LEU A 9 42.65 23.53 -11.52
CA LEU A 9 41.63 22.51 -11.79
C LEU A 9 40.35 22.90 -11.01
N CYS A 10 39.38 23.51 -11.69
CA CYS A 10 38.05 23.72 -11.12
C CYS A 10 37.31 22.38 -11.10
N ILE A 11 37.28 21.72 -9.94
CA ILE A 11 36.41 20.58 -9.69
C ILE A 11 35.02 21.14 -9.37
N VAL A 12 34.14 21.18 -10.37
CA VAL A 12 32.72 21.44 -10.13
C VAL A 12 32.12 20.16 -9.56
N ALA A 13 31.97 20.11 -8.24
CA ALA A 13 31.14 19.10 -7.61
C ALA A 13 29.68 19.42 -7.93
N VAL A 14 29.09 18.72 -8.90
CA VAL A 14 27.64 18.69 -9.06
C VAL A 14 27.09 17.96 -7.84
N THR A 15 26.63 18.70 -6.84
CA THR A 15 25.73 18.14 -5.83
C THR A 15 24.42 17.86 -6.53
N GLY A 16 24.26 16.64 -7.04
CA GLY A 16 22.95 16.14 -7.43
C GLY A 16 22.08 16.20 -6.17
N VAL A 17 21.18 17.18 -6.10
CA VAL A 17 20.17 17.24 -5.04
C VAL A 17 19.39 15.93 -5.19
N PRO A 18 19.43 14.99 -4.22
CA PRO A 18 18.59 13.82 -4.32
C PRO A 18 17.16 14.34 -4.32
N SER A 19 16.44 14.11 -5.41
CA SER A 19 15.02 14.40 -5.49
C SER A 19 14.35 13.62 -4.36
N GLN A 20 13.93 14.33 -3.32
CA GLN A 20 13.32 13.75 -2.12
C GLN A 20 11.93 13.20 -2.49
N ARG A 21 11.92 11.98 -3.00
CA ARG A 21 10.72 11.25 -3.39
C ARG A 21 10.11 10.63 -2.13
N VAL A 22 9.14 11.35 -1.57
CA VAL A 22 8.29 11.04 -0.40
C VAL A 22 9.01 10.28 0.73
N ILE A 23 9.81 11.04 1.50
CA ILE A 23 10.35 10.63 2.80
C ILE A 23 9.49 11.28 3.88
N GLY A 24 8.88 10.48 4.76
CA GLY A 24 8.12 10.99 5.90
C GLY A 24 7.01 10.05 6.36
N GLY A 25 6.66 10.15 7.65
CA GLY A 25 5.73 9.27 8.35
C GLY A 25 6.38 8.65 9.59
N SER A 26 5.58 8.11 10.49
CA SER A 26 6.06 7.41 11.69
C SER A 26 5.63 5.95 11.67
N LEU A 27 6.49 5.08 12.22
CA LEU A 27 6.15 3.68 12.43
C LEU A 27 4.94 3.61 13.36
N VAL A 28 3.95 2.82 12.96
CA VAL A 28 2.75 2.56 13.74
C VAL A 28 2.52 1.07 13.86
N MET A 29 1.79 0.71 14.91
CA MET A 29 1.36 -0.66 15.12
C MET A 29 -0.07 -0.84 14.60
N VAL A 30 -0.39 -2.05 14.15
CA VAL A 30 -1.66 -2.38 13.49
C VAL A 30 -2.87 -2.16 14.40
N GLU A 31 -2.70 -2.21 15.72
CA GLU A 31 -3.78 -2.00 16.72
C GLU A 31 -4.36 -0.57 16.63
N ASN A 32 -3.56 0.40 16.17
CA ASN A 32 -3.99 1.78 15.93
C ASN A 32 -4.79 1.93 14.63
N HIS A 33 -4.57 1.02 13.67
CA HIS A 33 -5.24 1.02 12.36
C HIS A 33 -5.72 -0.40 11.99
N PRO A 34 -6.61 -1.00 12.80
CA PRO A 34 -6.94 -2.42 12.75
C PRO A 34 -7.76 -2.82 11.52
N SER A 35 -8.21 -1.85 10.73
CA SER A 35 -8.96 -2.03 9.49
C SER A 35 -8.09 -2.19 8.26
N ILE A 36 -6.77 -2.01 8.38
CA ILE A 36 -5.87 -2.11 7.24
C ILE A 36 -5.62 -3.57 6.85
N ALA A 37 -5.55 -3.81 5.55
CA ALA A 37 -5.26 -5.10 4.95
C ALA A 37 -4.10 -4.98 3.96
N SER A 38 -3.19 -5.95 3.97
CA SER A 38 -2.16 -6.13 2.96
C SER A 38 -2.70 -7.05 1.87
N LEU A 39 -2.65 -6.61 0.62
CA LEU A 39 -2.97 -7.43 -0.54
C LEU A 39 -1.67 -7.95 -1.14
N GLN A 40 -1.52 -9.27 -1.13
CA GLN A 40 -0.32 -9.96 -1.59
C GLN A 40 -0.58 -10.67 -2.91
N THR A 41 0.38 -10.58 -3.82
CA THR A 41 0.41 -11.34 -5.08
C THR A 41 1.57 -12.32 -5.08
N TRP A 42 1.52 -13.32 -5.94
CA TRP A 42 2.66 -14.20 -6.18
C TRP A 42 3.80 -13.43 -6.84
N ASP A 43 4.95 -13.38 -6.19
CA ASP A 43 6.18 -12.84 -6.76
C ASP A 43 7.03 -13.98 -7.33
N TRP A 44 7.30 -13.92 -8.64
CA TRP A 44 8.08 -14.93 -9.35
C TRP A 44 9.57 -14.87 -9.03
N PHE A 45 10.09 -13.73 -8.57
CA PHE A 45 11.51 -13.59 -8.23
C PHE A 45 11.83 -14.24 -6.87
N THR A 46 11.00 -13.99 -5.87
CA THR A 46 11.17 -14.54 -4.52
C THR A 46 10.43 -15.86 -4.28
N ASN A 47 9.62 -16.30 -5.25
CA ASN A 47 8.80 -17.53 -5.20
C ASN A 47 7.89 -17.58 -3.96
N MET A 48 7.37 -16.42 -3.56
CA MET A 48 6.51 -16.25 -2.38
C MET A 48 5.47 -15.16 -2.60
N PHE A 49 4.44 -15.14 -1.75
CA PHE A 49 3.45 -14.06 -1.78
C PHE A 49 4.04 -12.79 -1.17
N TRP A 50 4.04 -11.70 -1.94
CA TRP A 50 4.58 -10.41 -1.54
C TRP A 50 3.54 -9.30 -1.64
N GLN A 51 3.61 -8.35 -0.73
CA GLN A 51 2.73 -7.21 -0.64
C GLN A 51 2.85 -6.36 -1.91
N ALA A 52 1.74 -6.25 -2.62
CA ALA A 52 1.59 -5.42 -3.80
C ALA A 52 0.81 -4.15 -3.49
N CYS A 53 -0.24 -4.25 -2.66
CA CYS A 53 -1.15 -3.15 -2.36
C CYS A 53 -1.62 -3.15 -0.90
N GLY A 54 -2.24 -2.04 -0.49
CA GLY A 54 -2.98 -1.93 0.75
C GLY A 54 -4.49 -1.90 0.48
N GLY A 55 -5.27 -2.23 1.48
CA GLY A 55 -6.73 -2.21 1.44
C GLY A 55 -7.33 -2.00 2.83
N VAL A 56 -8.66 -1.97 2.87
CA VAL A 56 -9.44 -1.84 4.10
C VAL A 56 -10.48 -2.96 4.15
N HIS A 57 -10.53 -3.72 5.24
CA HIS A 57 -11.61 -4.70 5.44
C HIS A 57 -12.79 -4.07 6.19
N HIS A 58 -13.99 -4.41 5.76
CA HIS A 58 -15.25 -3.97 6.38
C HIS A 58 -16.08 -5.19 6.80
N LYS A 59 -16.94 -5.00 7.81
CA LYS A 59 -17.87 -6.03 8.25
C LYS A 59 -19.20 -5.84 7.53
N GLN A 60 -19.29 -6.39 6.33
CA GLN A 60 -20.58 -6.68 5.72
C GLN A 60 -20.49 -8.07 5.12
N SER A 61 -20.70 -9.08 5.99
CA SER A 61 -20.78 -10.53 5.73
C SER A 61 -19.69 -11.22 4.87
N ARG A 62 -19.09 -10.62 3.83
CA ARG A 62 -18.04 -11.20 2.94
C ARG A 62 -17.19 -10.18 2.15
N HIS A 63 -17.19 -8.88 2.45
CA HIS A 63 -16.59 -7.87 1.55
C HIS A 63 -15.35 -7.16 2.15
N SER A 64 -14.16 -7.40 1.58
CA SER A 64 -12.99 -6.55 1.74
C SER A 64 -12.90 -5.54 0.62
N TYR A 65 -12.62 -4.29 0.96
CA TYR A 65 -12.44 -3.23 -0.01
C TYR A 65 -10.95 -3.00 -0.20
N CYS A 66 -10.39 -3.42 -1.33
CA CYS A 66 -9.01 -3.07 -1.66
C CYS A 66 -9.05 -1.89 -2.61
N ARG A 67 -8.28 -0.84 -2.31
CA ARG A 67 -7.95 0.19 -3.30
C ARG A 67 -6.61 -0.22 -3.91
N PRO A 68 -6.58 -0.80 -5.11
CA PRO A 68 -5.31 -1.04 -5.75
C PRO A 68 -4.68 0.28 -6.19
N LEU A 69 -3.44 0.53 -5.79
CA LEU A 69 -2.49 1.24 -6.64
C LEU A 69 -1.76 0.20 -7.51
N PHE A 70 -2.49 -0.75 -8.09
CA PHE A 70 -2.07 -1.62 -9.18
C PHE A 70 -3.25 -2.47 -9.66
N THR A 71 -3.56 -2.36 -10.94
CA THR A 71 -4.69 -2.95 -11.63
C THR A 71 -4.86 -4.44 -11.31
N VAL A 72 -5.83 -4.81 -10.46
CA VAL A 72 -6.38 -6.17 -10.55
C VAL A 72 -7.29 -6.14 -11.77
N SER A 73 -6.74 -6.51 -12.92
CA SER A 73 -7.48 -6.57 -14.18
C SER A 73 -8.70 -7.47 -13.97
N SER A 74 -9.81 -7.21 -14.66
CA SER A 74 -10.99 -8.09 -14.67
C SER A 74 -10.72 -9.52 -15.16
N GLY A 75 -9.47 -9.87 -15.51
CA GLY A 75 -8.99 -11.20 -15.86
C GLY A 75 -7.88 -11.75 -14.97
N ASP A 76 -7.50 -11.07 -13.88
CA ASP A 76 -6.49 -11.59 -12.96
C ASP A 76 -7.04 -12.83 -12.23
N ASN A 77 -6.20 -13.87 -12.14
CA ASN A 77 -6.62 -15.10 -11.51
C ASN A 77 -6.69 -14.87 -9.99
N VAL A 78 -7.90 -15.01 -9.43
CA VAL A 78 -8.18 -14.84 -8.00
C VAL A 78 -7.24 -15.67 -7.11
N SER A 79 -6.80 -16.84 -7.60
CA SER A 79 -5.84 -17.71 -6.90
C SER A 79 -4.44 -17.13 -6.72
N GLN A 80 -4.06 -16.09 -7.47
CA GLN A 80 -2.76 -15.41 -7.34
C GLN A 80 -2.74 -14.36 -6.23
N TRP A 81 -3.90 -14.06 -5.63
CA TRP A 81 -4.03 -13.00 -4.66
C TRP A 81 -4.38 -13.53 -3.26
N ARG A 82 -3.86 -12.88 -2.23
CA ARG A 82 -4.09 -13.18 -0.80
C ARG A 82 -4.36 -11.91 -0.02
N ILE A 83 -5.29 -11.97 0.92
CA ILE A 83 -5.56 -10.89 1.86
C ILE A 83 -4.86 -11.23 3.17
N ARG A 84 -4.09 -10.30 3.74
CA ARG A 84 -3.46 -10.42 5.06
C ARG A 84 -3.91 -9.29 5.97
N ILE A 85 -4.37 -9.61 7.17
CA ILE A 85 -4.88 -8.64 8.16
C ILE A 85 -4.27 -8.88 9.54
N GLY A 86 -4.34 -7.87 10.42
CA GLY A 86 -3.93 -8.02 11.82
C GLY A 86 -2.42 -8.18 12.02
N THR A 87 -1.62 -7.47 11.22
CA THR A 87 -0.16 -7.45 11.33
C THR A 87 0.41 -6.07 11.01
N SER A 88 1.47 -5.68 11.72
CA SER A 88 2.26 -4.49 11.39
C SER A 88 3.28 -4.76 10.27
N PHE A 89 3.47 -6.02 9.86
CA PHE A 89 4.43 -6.43 8.83
C PHE A 89 3.74 -6.78 7.52
N ALA A 90 4.21 -6.21 6.41
CA ALA A 90 3.53 -6.32 5.12
C ALA A 90 3.34 -7.77 4.62
N ASN A 91 4.32 -8.64 4.94
CA ASN A 91 4.45 -9.97 4.34
C ASN A 91 4.38 -11.12 5.34
N THR A 92 4.45 -10.84 6.64
CA THR A 92 4.59 -11.84 7.70
C THR A 92 3.58 -11.58 8.82
N TRP A 93 3.28 -12.62 9.60
CA TRP A 93 2.35 -12.58 10.73
C TRP A 93 0.90 -12.19 10.39
N GLY A 94 0.00 -12.25 11.37
CA GLY A 94 -1.42 -11.97 11.15
C GLY A 94 -2.16 -13.10 10.41
N GLN A 95 -3.38 -12.79 9.98
CA GLN A 95 -4.31 -13.75 9.38
C GLN A 95 -4.26 -13.65 7.86
N GLN A 96 -4.06 -14.77 7.16
CA GLN A 96 -4.08 -14.83 5.71
C GLN A 96 -5.36 -15.49 5.21
N HIS A 97 -5.98 -14.88 4.19
CA HIS A 97 -7.24 -15.31 3.59
C HIS A 97 -7.09 -15.44 2.08
N LEU A 98 -7.64 -16.53 1.54
CA LEU A 98 -7.83 -16.70 0.11
C LEU A 98 -8.96 -15.80 -0.38
N ILE A 99 -8.90 -15.39 -1.64
CA ILE A 99 -9.96 -14.64 -2.29
C ILE A 99 -10.84 -15.61 -3.08
N ASN A 100 -12.15 -15.42 -2.97
CA ASN A 100 -13.18 -16.16 -3.69
C ASN A 100 -13.64 -15.41 -4.94
N ARG A 101 -13.80 -14.09 -4.81
CA ARG A 101 -14.31 -13.24 -5.88
C ARG A 101 -13.63 -11.89 -5.89
N HIS A 102 -13.33 -11.40 -7.09
CA HIS A 102 -12.89 -10.04 -7.36
C HIS A 102 -13.97 -9.34 -8.19
N ILE A 103 -14.37 -8.14 -7.78
CA ILE A 103 -15.37 -7.32 -8.44
C ILE A 103 -14.76 -5.93 -8.66
N ALA A 104 -14.23 -5.67 -9.86
CA ALA A 104 -13.82 -4.34 -10.27
C ALA A 104 -15.05 -3.48 -10.61
N HIS A 105 -14.91 -2.16 -10.49
CA HIS A 105 -15.94 -1.23 -10.95
C HIS A 105 -16.21 -1.42 -12.45
N PRO A 106 -17.47 -1.47 -12.90
CA PRO A 106 -17.80 -1.71 -14.31
C PRO A 106 -17.31 -0.61 -15.26
N LEU A 107 -17.14 0.61 -14.75
CA LEU A 107 -16.61 1.77 -15.50
C LEU A 107 -15.11 2.00 -15.28
N TYR A 108 -14.40 1.01 -14.73
CA TYR A 108 -12.96 1.12 -14.54
C TYR A 108 -12.23 1.25 -15.89
N SER A 109 -11.33 2.23 -15.98
CA SER A 109 -10.49 2.47 -17.16
C SER A 109 -9.02 2.41 -16.78
N SER A 110 -8.27 1.43 -17.30
CA SER A 110 -6.82 1.32 -17.05
C SER A 110 -6.00 2.43 -17.70
N ARG A 111 -6.56 3.12 -18.71
CA ARG A 111 -5.90 4.23 -19.39
C ARG A 111 -5.93 5.52 -18.58
N THR A 112 -7.06 5.79 -17.91
CA THR A 112 -7.29 7.03 -17.16
C THR A 112 -7.22 6.84 -15.64
N LEU A 113 -7.25 5.59 -15.17
CA LEU A 113 -7.41 5.21 -13.77
C LEU A 113 -8.73 5.69 -13.15
N ASP A 114 -9.71 6.03 -13.98
CA ASP A 114 -11.06 6.38 -13.52
C ASP A 114 -11.74 5.15 -12.92
N HIS A 115 -12.52 5.41 -11.86
CA HIS A 115 -13.21 4.37 -11.10
C HIS A 115 -12.28 3.23 -10.65
N ASN A 116 -11.09 3.60 -10.17
CA ASN A 116 -10.14 2.64 -9.60
C ASN A 116 -10.60 2.18 -8.21
N ILE A 117 -11.55 1.25 -8.20
CA ILE A 117 -12.22 0.71 -7.03
C ILE A 117 -12.59 -0.74 -7.29
N ALA A 118 -12.24 -1.62 -6.35
CA ALA A 118 -12.56 -3.04 -6.43
C ALA A 118 -12.96 -3.61 -5.07
N ILE A 119 -13.83 -4.61 -5.10
CA ILE A 119 -14.27 -5.35 -3.92
C ILE A 119 -13.78 -6.79 -4.03
N LEU A 120 -13.15 -7.29 -2.97
CA LEU A 120 -12.62 -8.64 -2.86
C LEU A 120 -13.42 -9.41 -1.82
N HIS A 121 -13.89 -10.60 -2.17
CA HIS A 121 -14.55 -11.48 -1.22
C HIS A 121 -13.57 -12.52 -0.74
N SER A 122 -13.37 -12.62 0.58
CA SER A 122 -12.58 -13.70 1.15
C SER A 122 -13.35 -15.04 1.09
N VAL A 123 -12.62 -16.14 0.99
CA VAL A 123 -13.18 -17.50 1.11
C VAL A 123 -13.63 -17.76 2.55
N THR A 124 -12.82 -17.34 3.51
CA THR A 124 -13.08 -17.51 4.95
C THR A 124 -13.43 -16.18 5.61
N THR A 125 -14.19 -16.25 6.70
CA THR A 125 -14.52 -15.08 7.52
C THR A 125 -13.29 -14.60 8.30
N PHE A 126 -13.19 -13.30 8.54
CA PHE A 126 -12.14 -12.72 9.37
C PHE A 126 -12.41 -12.98 10.85
N THR A 127 -11.35 -13.29 11.60
CA THR A 127 -11.41 -13.39 13.06
C THR A 127 -11.04 -12.04 13.64
N PHE A 128 -12.03 -11.33 14.20
CA PHE A 128 -11.78 -10.00 14.74
C PHE A 128 -11.19 -10.05 16.16
N ASN A 129 -10.23 -9.17 16.42
CA ASN A 129 -9.52 -8.99 17.69
C ASN A 129 -9.04 -7.53 17.79
N ASN A 130 -8.05 -7.21 18.64
CA ASN A 130 -7.57 -5.84 18.78
C ASN A 130 -6.79 -5.36 17.53
N GLU A 131 -6.14 -6.30 16.86
CA GLU A 131 -5.27 -6.11 15.70
C GLU A 131 -6.04 -6.10 14.38
N ALA A 132 -7.21 -6.74 14.34
CA ALA A 132 -8.07 -6.86 13.16
C ALA A 132 -9.51 -6.48 13.52
N ARG A 133 -9.95 -5.30 13.06
CA ARG A 133 -11.32 -4.78 13.26
C ARG A 133 -11.81 -4.13 11.97
N PRO A 134 -13.11 -4.23 11.64
CA PRO A 134 -13.62 -3.64 10.41
C PRO A 134 -13.53 -2.11 10.43
N GLY A 135 -13.14 -1.51 9.30
CA GLY A 135 -13.21 -0.06 9.09
C GLY A 135 -14.64 0.39 8.81
N SER A 136 -14.92 1.68 8.89
CA SER A 136 -16.20 2.28 8.48
C SER A 136 -16.11 2.81 7.05
N ILE A 137 -17.24 2.79 6.34
CA ILE A 137 -17.38 3.45 5.05
C ILE A 137 -18.22 4.70 5.28
N ALA A 138 -17.70 5.83 4.83
CA ALA A 138 -18.39 7.10 4.93
C ALA A 138 -19.67 7.09 4.08
N GLY A 139 -20.74 7.71 4.58
CA GLY A 139 -22.00 7.82 3.85
C GLY A 139 -21.86 8.65 2.57
N PRO A 140 -22.81 8.57 1.63
CA PRO A 140 -22.74 9.23 0.33
C PRO A 140 -22.64 10.77 0.42
N ASN A 141 -23.09 11.35 1.54
CA ASN A 141 -23.06 12.80 1.79
C ASN A 141 -21.96 13.21 2.78
N TYR A 142 -21.02 12.31 3.10
CA TYR A 142 -19.91 12.64 4.00
C TYR A 142 -18.96 13.61 3.30
N HIS A 143 -18.83 14.80 3.90
CA HIS A 143 -17.97 15.86 3.41
C HIS A 143 -16.73 15.95 4.30
N VAL A 144 -15.55 15.74 3.72
CA VAL A 144 -14.27 16.06 4.36
C VAL A 144 -14.02 17.54 4.11
N ALA A 145 -14.03 18.33 5.17
CA ALA A 145 -13.81 19.78 5.04
C ALA A 145 -12.37 20.09 4.65
N ASP A 146 -12.18 21.24 4.01
CA ASP A 146 -10.84 21.74 3.70
C ASP A 146 -10.01 21.87 4.99
N ASN A 147 -8.73 21.48 4.91
CA ASN A 147 -7.78 21.45 6.02
C ASN A 147 -8.14 20.46 7.15
N GLN A 148 -9.12 19.59 6.97
CA GLN A 148 -9.35 18.49 7.90
C GLN A 148 -8.16 17.52 7.87
N GLY A 149 -7.61 17.21 9.04
CA GLY A 149 -6.56 16.22 9.17
C GLY A 149 -7.03 14.84 8.69
N VAL A 150 -6.26 14.23 7.80
CA VAL A 150 -6.46 12.87 7.30
C VAL A 150 -5.15 12.11 7.40
N TRP A 151 -5.24 10.79 7.57
CA TRP A 151 -4.09 9.92 7.69
C TRP A 151 -4.03 8.93 6.53
N ALA A 152 -2.84 8.74 5.99
CA ALA A 152 -2.54 7.66 5.06
C ALA A 152 -1.69 6.61 5.78
N VAL A 153 -2.17 5.36 5.78
CA VAL A 153 -1.52 4.25 6.49
C VAL A 153 -1.19 3.16 5.49
N GLY A 154 0.01 2.58 5.58
CA GLY A 154 0.41 1.47 4.73
C GLY A 154 1.84 1.02 4.95
N TRP A 155 2.26 0.04 4.13
CA TRP A 155 3.61 -0.53 4.14
C TRP A 155 4.49 0.02 3.02
N GLY A 156 4.22 1.26 2.58
CA GLY A 156 4.99 1.91 1.53
C GLY A 156 6.41 2.23 1.99
N GLN A 157 7.33 2.39 1.04
CA GLN A 157 8.70 2.82 1.34
C GLN A 157 8.69 4.24 1.92
N ILE A 158 9.25 4.41 3.12
CA ILE A 158 9.47 5.71 3.77
C ILE A 158 10.90 6.23 3.59
N TYR A 159 11.82 5.36 3.21
CA TYR A 159 13.21 5.65 2.86
C TYR A 159 13.62 4.79 1.64
N GLN A 160 14.65 5.22 0.90
CA GLN A 160 15.28 4.33 -0.07
C GLN A 160 15.85 3.11 0.68
N CYS A 161 15.46 1.91 0.26
CA CYS A 161 15.97 0.63 0.77
C CYS A 161 15.60 0.28 2.24
N SER A 162 14.40 0.59 2.72
CA SER A 162 13.90 0.00 3.98
C SER A 162 13.24 -1.37 3.74
N GLU A 163 13.95 -2.44 4.06
CA GLU A 163 13.39 -3.78 4.26
C GLU A 163 13.68 -4.21 5.71
N PRO A 164 12.74 -4.86 6.43
CA PRO A 164 11.38 -5.23 6.01
C PRO A 164 10.39 -4.04 6.00
N ARG A 165 9.36 -4.12 5.14
CA ARG A 165 8.28 -3.11 5.07
C ARG A 165 7.38 -3.14 6.32
N SER A 166 7.64 -2.23 7.24
CA SER A 166 6.83 -1.97 8.44
C SER A 166 5.66 -1.03 8.16
N LEU A 167 4.63 -1.09 8.99
CA LEU A 167 3.47 -0.21 8.89
C LEU A 167 3.81 1.22 9.30
N VAL A 168 3.39 2.19 8.48
CA VAL A 168 3.67 3.62 8.66
C VAL A 168 2.38 4.41 8.51
N VAL A 169 2.23 5.47 9.31
CA VAL A 169 1.24 6.53 9.12
C VAL A 169 1.90 7.84 8.67
N LYS A 170 1.21 8.60 7.82
CA LYS A 170 1.53 9.99 7.50
C LYS A 170 0.27 10.84 7.56
#